data_AF-A0AAW8YMG5-F1
#
_entry.id   AF-A0AAW8YMG5-F1
#
_cell.length_a   1.000
_cell.length_b   1.000
_cell.length_c   1.000
_cell.angle_alpha   90.00
_cell.angle_beta   90.00
_cell.angle_gamma   90.00
#
_symmetry.space_group_name_H-M   'P 1'
#
loop_
_entity.id
_entity.type
_entity.pdbx_description
1 polymer ?
#
loop_
_entity_poly.entity_id
_entity_poly.type
_entity_poly.pdbx_seq_one_letter_code
_entity_poly.pdbx_strand_id
1 'polypeptide(L)'
;MKLELRQWIRKQRMFLILLIAALMGIVAPLSAYYSDQLIEKFGGGSAASIQLPSPTWDSLMTSYFQSTEQVVLFIMAYLVADACTLGKDPAQQLFYLTRAKKAGPIYFPKMAAGLICVVLGTVMGAGWAVYVDWAFFSSTIRFDLVWPSLLLQALGIVTSVVLVSTIAIYSGAPFLAAGVIEIGVLISSLFSQLKGFMKWSPTNLLNPTNWLIHPISWTDLWRPLVLIGILIVGCLILIMVKPLRNQHAVRRVETIAE
;
A
#
# COMPACT_ATOMS: atom_id res chain seq x y z
N MET A 1 11.82 -13.14 12.79
CA MET A 1 11.14 -11.87 13.12
C MET A 1 12.06 -10.84 13.76
N LYS A 2 12.65 -11.07 14.95
CA LYS A 2 13.55 -10.11 15.63
C LYS A 2 14.75 -9.66 14.77
N LEU A 3 15.37 -10.59 14.05
CA LEU A 3 16.51 -10.29 13.16
C LEU A 3 16.10 -9.42 11.96
N GLU A 4 14.95 -9.73 11.35
CA GLU A 4 14.40 -8.97 10.21
C GLU A 4 14.06 -7.53 10.63
N LEU A 5 13.41 -7.35 11.80
CA LEU A 5 13.08 -6.01 12.30
C LEU A 5 14.35 -5.16 12.55
N ARG A 6 15.44 -5.78 13.04
CA ARG A 6 16.74 -5.11 13.16
C ARG A 6 17.34 -4.74 11.81
N GLN A 7 17.18 -5.57 10.78
CA GLN A 7 17.62 -5.23 9.43
C GLN A 7 16.83 -4.06 8.85
N TRP A 8 15.54 -3.99 9.12
CA TRP A 8 14.66 -2.87 8.72
C TRP A 8 15.10 -1.53 9.33
N ILE A 9 15.44 -1.54 10.61
CA ILE A 9 15.97 -0.36 11.32
C ILE A 9 17.36 0.00 10.80
N ARG A 10 18.27 -0.98 10.67
CA ARG A 10 19.64 -0.73 10.22
C ARG A 10 19.70 -0.20 8.78
N LYS A 11 18.85 -0.70 7.89
CA LYS A 11 18.73 -0.22 6.50
C LYS A 11 17.91 1.07 6.38
N GLN A 12 17.50 1.69 7.50
CA GLN A 12 16.70 2.92 7.55
C GLN A 12 15.37 2.87 6.78
N ARG A 13 14.90 1.67 6.39
CA ARG A 13 13.66 1.48 5.61
C ARG A 13 12.44 1.89 6.41
N MET A 14 12.44 1.57 7.70
CA MET A 14 11.39 1.98 8.63
C MET A 14 11.31 3.51 8.72
N PHE A 15 12.46 4.19 8.83
CA PHE A 15 12.49 5.65 8.89
C PHE A 15 12.00 6.28 7.58
N LEU A 16 12.37 5.71 6.43
CA LEU A 16 11.89 6.20 5.14
C LEU A 16 10.36 6.10 4.99
N ILE A 17 9.78 4.94 5.35
CA ILE A 17 8.32 4.74 5.29
C ILE A 17 7.62 5.75 6.21
N LEU A 18 8.11 5.89 7.44
CA LEU A 18 7.55 6.83 8.41
C LEU A 18 7.63 8.26 7.88
N LEU A 19 8.80 8.69 7.43
CA LEU A 19 9.02 10.05 6.93
C LEU A 19 8.09 10.38 5.75
N ILE A 20 8.01 9.49 4.76
CA ILE A 20 7.19 9.72 3.57
C ILE A 20 5.70 9.72 3.93
N ALA A 21 5.25 8.80 4.78
CA ALA A 21 3.86 8.78 5.22
C ALA A 21 3.48 10.04 6.01
N ALA A 22 4.35 10.53 6.90
CA ALA A 22 4.12 11.80 7.60
C ALA A 22 4.12 12.99 6.65
N LEU A 23 5.10 13.07 5.75
CA LEU A 23 5.18 14.17 4.77
C LEU A 23 3.93 14.20 3.88
N MET A 24 3.47 13.05 3.37
CA MET A 24 2.25 13.00 2.56
C MET A 24 1.00 13.30 3.38
N GLY A 25 0.95 12.89 4.65
CA GLY A 25 -0.13 13.24 5.58
C GLY A 25 -0.26 14.75 5.83
N ILE A 26 0.84 15.51 5.70
CA ILE A 26 0.85 16.96 5.89
C ILE A 26 0.67 17.69 4.55
N VAL A 27 1.49 17.33 3.56
CA VAL A 27 1.58 18.04 2.28
C VAL A 27 0.33 17.87 1.45
N ALA A 28 -0.28 16.67 1.43
CA ALA A 28 -1.45 16.43 0.57
C ALA A 28 -2.67 17.27 1.00
N PRO A 29 -3.09 17.27 2.29
CA PRO A 29 -4.17 18.17 2.74
C PRO A 29 -3.84 19.66 2.57
N LEU A 30 -2.60 20.08 2.87
CA LEU A 30 -2.18 21.47 2.69
C LEU A 30 -2.25 21.90 1.21
N SER A 31 -1.84 21.03 0.29
CA SER A 31 -1.88 21.31 -1.14
C SER A 31 -3.32 21.47 -1.63
N ALA A 32 -4.26 20.71 -1.07
CA ALA A 32 -5.69 20.84 -1.37
C ALA A 32 -6.24 22.17 -0.85
N TYR A 33 -5.92 22.53 0.39
CA TYR A 33 -6.38 23.76 1.01
C TYR A 33 -5.86 25.02 0.29
N TYR A 34 -4.61 25.02 -0.15
CA TYR A 34 -4.00 26.15 -0.86
C TYR A 34 -4.12 26.07 -2.39
N SER A 35 -4.85 25.10 -2.94
CA SER A 35 -4.95 24.90 -4.38
C SER A 35 -5.42 26.15 -5.13
N ASP A 36 -6.44 26.84 -4.62
CA ASP A 36 -6.96 28.09 -5.20
C ASP A 36 -5.89 29.19 -5.23
N GLN A 37 -5.17 29.37 -4.13
CA GLN A 37 -4.11 30.38 -4.01
C GLN A 37 -2.89 30.04 -4.87
N LEU A 38 -2.59 28.74 -5.06
CA LEU A 38 -1.54 28.28 -5.96
C LEU A 38 -1.93 28.57 -7.41
N ILE A 39 -3.17 28.28 -7.80
CA ILE A 39 -3.68 28.57 -9.15
C ILE A 39 -3.73 30.08 -9.40
N GLU A 40 -4.10 30.89 -8.42
CA GLU A 40 -4.11 32.35 -8.54
C GLU A 40 -2.70 32.93 -8.72
N LYS A 41 -1.72 32.45 -7.94
CA LYS A 41 -0.33 32.95 -7.96
C LYS A 41 0.49 32.44 -9.15
N PHE A 42 0.27 31.21 -9.60
CA PHE A 42 0.99 30.62 -10.73
C PHE A 42 0.24 30.78 -12.07
N GLY A 43 -1.07 30.97 -12.04
CA GLY A 43 -1.94 31.12 -13.22
C GLY A 43 -2.00 32.54 -13.80
N GLY A 44 -1.34 33.52 -13.17
CA GLY A 44 -0.93 34.78 -13.80
C GLY A 44 -2.02 35.50 -14.60
N GLY A 45 -3.09 35.94 -13.94
CA GLY A 45 -3.99 36.98 -14.47
C GLY A 45 -4.96 36.55 -15.59
N SER A 46 -6.24 36.75 -15.30
CA SER A 46 -7.29 37.06 -16.30
C SER A 46 -7.52 36.05 -17.44
N ALA A 47 -8.42 35.07 -17.22
CA ALA A 47 -9.34 34.59 -18.28
C ALA A 47 -10.46 33.66 -17.78
N ALA A 48 -10.32 33.04 -16.62
CA ALA A 48 -11.42 32.29 -16.00
C ALA A 48 -11.25 32.39 -14.49
N SER A 49 -12.20 33.04 -13.81
CA SER A 49 -12.37 32.83 -12.37
C SER A 49 -12.84 31.39 -12.19
N ILE A 50 -11.90 30.45 -12.23
CA ILE A 50 -12.12 29.08 -11.80
C ILE A 50 -12.30 29.19 -10.28
N GLN A 51 -13.51 29.52 -9.86
CA GLN A 51 -13.94 29.42 -8.48
C GLN A 51 -14.04 27.93 -8.21
N LEU A 52 -12.93 27.36 -7.75
CA LEU A 52 -12.97 26.06 -7.12
C LEU A 52 -13.90 26.18 -5.89
N PRO A 53 -14.71 25.15 -5.63
CA PRO A 53 -15.55 25.14 -4.43
C PRO A 53 -14.65 25.29 -3.21
N SER A 54 -15.08 26.11 -2.24
CA SER A 54 -14.30 26.36 -1.03
C SER A 54 -13.87 25.03 -0.40
N PRO A 55 -12.58 24.88 -0.03
CA PRO A 55 -12.07 23.62 0.49
C PRO A 55 -12.88 23.20 1.72
N THR A 56 -13.38 21.97 1.69
CA THR A 56 -14.11 21.33 2.79
C THR A 56 -13.26 20.21 3.38
N TRP A 57 -13.56 19.79 4.61
CA TRP A 57 -12.78 18.73 5.29
C TRP A 57 -12.74 17.41 4.48
N ASP A 58 -13.81 17.10 3.73
CA ASP A 58 -13.86 15.90 2.87
C ASP A 58 -12.92 16.02 1.66
N SER A 59 -12.70 17.22 1.12
CA SER A 59 -11.78 17.42 0.00
C SER A 59 -10.32 17.26 0.43
N LEU A 60 -9.95 17.75 1.62
CA LEU A 60 -8.61 17.58 2.20
C LEU A 60 -8.29 16.09 2.43
N MET A 61 -9.22 15.35 3.04
CA MET A 61 -9.06 13.92 3.29
C MET A 61 -9.05 13.11 1.99
N THR A 62 -9.84 13.53 0.99
CA THR A 62 -9.81 12.94 -0.37
C THR A 62 -8.44 13.09 -1.02
N SER A 63 -7.82 14.27 -0.94
CA SER A 63 -6.48 14.51 -1.47
C SER A 63 -5.42 13.69 -0.74
N TYR A 64 -5.57 13.50 0.58
CA TYR A 64 -4.72 12.56 1.32
C TYR A 64 -4.88 11.12 0.83
N PHE A 65 -6.11 10.67 0.58
CA PHE A 65 -6.37 9.32 0.09
C PHE A 65 -5.73 9.05 -1.28
N GLN A 66 -5.91 9.97 -2.22
CA GLN A 66 -5.32 9.87 -3.56
C GLN A 66 -3.79 9.89 -3.52
N SER A 67 -3.19 10.77 -2.70
CA SER A 67 -1.74 10.87 -2.56
C SER A 67 -1.13 9.62 -1.92
N THR A 68 -1.84 9.05 -0.95
CA THR A 68 -1.43 7.81 -0.26
C THR A 68 -1.57 6.59 -1.18
N GLU A 69 -2.66 6.52 -1.95
CA GLU A 69 -2.92 5.47 -2.94
C GLU A 69 -1.81 5.39 -3.99
N GLN A 70 -1.26 6.52 -4.43
CA GLN A 70 -0.27 6.55 -5.51
C GLN A 70 1.17 6.49 -4.96
N VAL A 71 1.59 7.51 -4.21
CA VAL A 71 3.00 7.69 -3.84
C VAL A 71 3.39 6.78 -2.69
N VAL A 72 2.58 6.78 -1.62
CA VAL A 72 2.92 6.06 -0.38
C VAL A 72 2.81 4.55 -0.60
N LEU A 73 1.74 4.10 -1.28
CA LEU A 73 1.53 2.70 -1.62
C LEU A 73 2.71 2.13 -2.41
N PHE A 74 3.11 2.81 -3.50
CA PHE A 74 4.19 2.36 -4.36
C PHE A 74 5.50 2.16 -3.57
N ILE A 75 5.87 3.15 -2.76
CA ILE A 75 7.13 3.12 -2.00
C ILE A 75 7.09 2.06 -0.90
N MET A 76 5.98 1.98 -0.15
CA MET A 76 5.79 0.94 0.87
C MET A 76 5.84 -0.46 0.26
N ALA A 77 5.10 -0.68 -0.82
CA ALA A 77 5.03 -1.95 -1.50
C ALA A 77 6.39 -2.38 -2.07
N TYR A 78 7.12 -1.45 -2.70
CA TYR A 78 8.48 -1.70 -3.19
C TYR A 78 9.45 -2.10 -2.07
N LEU A 79 9.48 -1.36 -0.95
CA LEU A 79 10.41 -1.64 0.15
C LEU A 79 10.13 -2.98 0.83
N VAL A 80 8.85 -3.34 1.00
CA VAL A 80 8.46 -4.63 1.55
C VAL A 80 8.77 -5.74 0.56
N ALA A 81 8.48 -5.56 -0.72
CA ALA A 81 8.81 -6.51 -1.77
C ALA A 81 10.32 -6.78 -1.85
N ASP A 82 11.14 -5.73 -1.84
CA ASP A 82 12.60 -5.87 -1.83
C ASP A 82 13.10 -6.62 -0.59
N ALA A 83 12.54 -6.34 0.60
CA ALA A 83 12.87 -7.08 1.82
C ALA A 83 12.47 -8.57 1.74
N CYS A 84 11.36 -8.88 1.06
CA CYS A 84 10.87 -10.24 0.85
C CYS A 84 11.72 -11.03 -0.15
N THR A 85 12.33 -10.37 -1.14
CA THR A 85 13.26 -11.04 -2.06
C THR A 85 14.55 -11.50 -1.36
N LEU A 86 15.18 -12.55 -1.88
CA LEU A 86 16.39 -13.15 -1.28
C LEU A 86 17.68 -12.36 -1.58
N GLY A 87 17.56 -11.08 -1.98
CA GLY A 87 18.70 -10.23 -2.35
C GLY A 87 19.41 -10.70 -3.62
N LYS A 88 20.37 -9.90 -4.09
CA LYS A 88 21.21 -10.22 -5.27
C LYS A 88 22.45 -11.03 -4.91
N ASP A 89 22.77 -11.17 -3.62
CA ASP A 89 23.97 -11.86 -3.16
C ASP A 89 23.82 -13.39 -3.28
N PRO A 90 24.60 -14.05 -4.14
CA PRO A 90 24.48 -15.49 -4.37
C PRO A 90 24.78 -16.29 -3.10
N ALA A 91 25.66 -15.80 -2.22
CA ALA A 91 25.97 -16.44 -0.94
C ALA A 91 24.78 -16.46 0.03
N GLN A 92 23.99 -15.38 0.08
CA GLN A 92 22.78 -15.32 0.91
C GLN A 92 21.69 -16.23 0.34
N GLN A 93 21.54 -16.25 -0.98
CA GLN A 93 20.60 -17.16 -1.64
C GLN A 93 20.97 -18.63 -1.37
N LEU A 94 22.24 -18.99 -1.50
CA LEU A 94 22.72 -20.35 -1.22
C LEU A 94 22.46 -20.75 0.23
N PHE A 95 22.73 -19.86 1.20
CA PHE A 95 22.49 -20.11 2.62
C PHE A 95 21.01 -20.41 2.94
N TYR A 96 20.08 -19.61 2.39
CA TYR A 96 18.65 -19.83 2.63
C TYR A 96 18.12 -21.06 1.88
N LEU A 97 18.59 -21.31 0.65
CA LEU A 97 18.12 -22.41 -0.19
C LEU A 97 18.64 -23.78 0.27
N THR A 98 19.84 -23.85 0.87
CA THR A 98 20.42 -25.10 1.39
C THR A 98 19.83 -25.51 2.73
N ARG A 99 19.39 -24.55 3.55
CA ARG A 99 18.97 -24.82 4.93
C ARG A 99 17.46 -24.99 5.11
N ALA A 100 16.65 -24.52 4.16
CA ALA A 100 15.20 -24.57 4.29
C ALA A 100 14.57 -25.71 3.47
N LYS A 101 13.81 -26.58 4.15
CA LYS A 101 13.01 -27.63 3.50
C LYS A 101 11.69 -27.12 2.91
N LYS A 102 11.23 -25.91 3.30
CA LYS A 102 9.96 -25.29 2.89
C LYS A 102 10.14 -23.78 2.71
N ALA A 103 9.45 -23.17 1.74
CA ALA A 103 9.54 -21.73 1.44
C ALA A 103 8.88 -20.84 2.52
N GLY A 104 7.79 -21.32 3.13
CA GLY A 104 7.02 -20.61 4.16
C GLY A 104 7.83 -20.01 5.33
N PRO A 105 8.69 -20.78 6.04
CA PRO A 105 9.45 -20.25 7.18
C PRO A 105 10.51 -19.19 6.84
N ILE A 106 10.85 -19.01 5.55
CA ILE A 106 11.75 -17.93 5.12
C ILE A 106 10.97 -16.65 4.83
N TYR A 107 9.90 -16.75 4.03
CA TYR A 107 9.19 -15.57 3.53
C TYR A 107 8.20 -14.98 4.54
N PHE A 108 7.55 -15.82 5.36
CA PHE A 108 6.58 -15.38 6.36
C PHE A 108 7.16 -14.38 7.39
N PRO A 109 8.31 -14.60 8.04
CA PRO A 109 8.86 -13.64 8.99
C PRO A 109 9.34 -12.34 8.35
N LYS A 110 9.70 -12.35 7.06
CA LYS A 110 10.10 -11.16 6.30
C LYS A 110 8.87 -10.30 5.96
N MET A 111 7.82 -10.93 5.47
CA MET A 111 6.56 -10.27 5.16
C MET A 111 5.91 -9.69 6.43
N ALA A 112 5.88 -10.46 7.52
CA ALA A 112 5.34 -9.99 8.79
C ALA A 112 6.08 -8.77 9.35
N ALA A 113 7.42 -8.72 9.24
CA ALA A 113 8.19 -7.55 9.67
C ALA A 113 7.88 -6.31 8.81
N GLY A 114 7.77 -6.48 7.49
CA GLY A 114 7.40 -5.39 6.58
C GLY A 114 5.99 -4.87 6.83
N LEU A 115 5.02 -5.77 7.05
CA LEU A 115 3.64 -5.39 7.34
C LEU A 115 3.51 -4.57 8.63
N ILE A 116 4.26 -4.89 9.68
CA ILE A 116 4.29 -4.07 10.91
C ILE A 116 4.79 -2.66 10.59
N CYS A 117 5.85 -2.52 9.80
CA CYS A 117 6.36 -1.21 9.40
C CYS A 117 5.35 -0.42 8.55
N VAL A 118 4.63 -1.10 7.65
CA VAL A 118 3.57 -0.48 6.84
C VAL A 118 2.44 0.02 7.72
N VAL A 119 1.92 -0.81 8.64
CA VAL A 119 0.85 -0.41 9.56
C VAL A 119 1.25 0.80 10.40
N LEU A 120 2.47 0.83 10.94
CA LEU A 120 2.99 1.98 11.68
C LEU A 120 3.08 3.24 10.81
N GLY A 121 3.53 3.10 9.55
CA GLY A 121 3.57 4.18 8.58
C GLY A 121 2.20 4.74 8.26
N THR A 122 1.23 3.87 7.97
CA THR A 122 -0.15 4.28 7.68
C THR A 122 -0.80 4.98 8.87
N VAL A 123 -0.63 4.46 10.09
CA VAL A 123 -1.14 5.09 11.32
C VAL A 123 -0.54 6.48 11.51
N MET A 124 0.76 6.64 11.28
CA MET A 124 1.41 7.93 11.46
C MET A 124 1.00 8.94 10.37
N GLY A 125 0.89 8.52 9.10
CA GLY A 125 0.40 9.38 8.02
C GLY A 125 -1.05 9.80 8.24
N ALA A 126 -1.91 8.87 8.64
CA ALA A 126 -3.30 9.13 8.99
C ALA A 126 -3.42 10.10 10.16
N GLY A 127 -2.59 9.94 11.21
CA GLY A 127 -2.56 10.83 12.36
C GLY A 127 -2.23 12.27 11.98
N TRP A 128 -1.27 12.47 11.08
CA TRP A 128 -0.93 13.80 10.57
C TRP A 128 -2.02 14.40 9.69
N ALA A 129 -2.67 13.60 8.83
CA ALA A 129 -3.78 14.08 8.00
C ALA A 129 -4.96 14.55 8.87
N VAL A 130 -5.34 13.76 9.87
CA VAL A 130 -6.40 14.14 10.83
C VAL A 130 -6.01 15.38 11.64
N TYR A 131 -4.74 15.52 12.01
CA TYR A 131 -4.26 16.71 12.73
C TYR A 131 -4.38 17.97 11.87
N VAL A 132 -4.00 17.89 10.59
CA VAL A 132 -4.12 19.02 9.66
C VAL A 132 -5.59 19.38 9.44
N ASP A 133 -6.46 18.41 9.19
CA ASP A 133 -7.90 18.65 9.07
C ASP A 133 -8.44 19.33 10.33
N TRP A 134 -8.09 18.83 11.51
CA TRP A 134 -8.50 19.41 12.79
C TRP A 134 -8.01 20.84 12.99
N ALA A 135 -6.79 21.14 12.57
CA ALA A 135 -6.22 22.48 12.68
C ALA A 135 -6.96 23.52 11.81
N PHE A 136 -7.46 23.12 10.63
CA PHE A 136 -8.16 24.04 9.71
C PHE A 136 -9.69 24.05 9.89
N PHE A 137 -10.30 22.91 10.26
CA PHE A 137 -11.75 22.72 10.24
C PHE A 137 -12.31 22.18 11.58
N SER A 138 -11.75 22.63 12.71
CA SER A 138 -12.01 22.12 14.08
C SER A 138 -13.49 21.91 14.48
N SER A 139 -14.46 22.59 13.84
CA SER A 139 -15.89 22.53 14.16
C SER A 139 -16.76 21.70 13.20
N THR A 140 -16.25 21.27 12.03
CA THR A 140 -17.05 20.60 10.99
C THR A 140 -16.67 19.15 10.72
N ILE A 141 -15.64 18.63 11.40
CA ILE A 141 -15.12 17.28 11.16
C ILE A 141 -16.06 16.23 11.75
N ARG A 142 -16.46 15.31 10.87
CA ARG A 142 -17.25 14.13 11.20
C ARG A 142 -16.34 12.92 11.45
N PHE A 143 -15.84 12.82 12.69
CA PHE A 143 -14.97 11.71 13.10
C PHE A 143 -15.63 10.33 12.92
N ASP A 144 -16.97 10.27 12.95
CA ASP A 144 -17.76 9.06 12.70
C ASP A 144 -17.56 8.49 11.28
N LEU A 145 -17.22 9.32 10.30
CA LEU A 145 -16.96 8.92 8.92
C LEU A 145 -15.47 8.79 8.60
N VAL A 146 -14.62 9.59 9.25
CA VAL A 146 -13.17 9.60 9.02
C VAL A 146 -12.51 8.31 9.53
N TRP A 147 -12.83 7.85 10.75
CA TRP A 147 -12.19 6.66 11.33
C TRP A 147 -12.43 5.38 10.52
N PRO A 148 -13.67 5.05 10.11
CA PRO A 148 -13.90 3.89 9.27
C PRO A 148 -13.20 3.99 7.91
N SER A 149 -13.16 5.18 7.31
CA SER A 149 -12.51 5.41 6.02
C SER A 149 -10.99 5.16 6.10
N LEU A 150 -10.33 5.65 7.15
CA LEU A 150 -8.90 5.39 7.40
C LEU A 150 -8.63 3.90 7.64
N LEU A 151 -9.52 3.20 8.33
CA LEU A 151 -9.40 1.76 8.55
C LEU A 151 -9.52 0.98 7.24
N LEU A 152 -10.48 1.33 6.38
CA LEU A 152 -10.64 0.73 5.05
C LEU A 152 -9.40 0.97 4.18
N GLN A 153 -8.84 2.18 4.22
CA GLN A 153 -7.60 2.48 3.52
C GLN A 153 -6.41 1.66 4.02
N ALA A 154 -6.26 1.52 5.34
CA ALA A 154 -5.21 0.69 5.92
C ALA A 154 -5.32 -0.77 5.46
N LEU A 155 -6.53 -1.33 5.40
CA LEU A 155 -6.78 -2.68 4.88
C LEU A 155 -6.43 -2.78 3.38
N GLY A 156 -6.78 -1.77 2.59
CA GLY A 156 -6.43 -1.67 1.17
C GLY A 156 -4.91 -1.69 0.96
N ILE A 157 -4.17 -0.84 1.69
CA ILE A 157 -2.71 -0.75 1.63
C ILE A 157 -2.07 -2.09 2.01
N VAL A 158 -2.48 -2.69 3.13
CA VAL A 158 -1.93 -3.98 3.59
C VAL A 158 -2.12 -5.06 2.53
N THR A 159 -3.31 -5.12 1.93
CA THR A 159 -3.62 -6.14 0.91
C THR A 159 -2.78 -5.96 -0.34
N SER A 160 -2.68 -4.73 -0.85
CA SER A 160 -1.84 -4.40 -1.99
C SER A 160 -0.37 -4.73 -1.75
N VAL A 161 0.15 -4.44 -0.54
CA VAL A 161 1.53 -4.79 -0.16
C VAL A 161 1.76 -6.31 -0.16
N VAL A 162 0.79 -7.09 0.33
CA VAL A 162 0.86 -8.57 0.29
C VAL A 162 0.87 -9.08 -1.15
N LEU A 163 0.04 -8.53 -2.03
CA LEU A 163 -0.01 -8.88 -3.45
C LEU A 163 1.33 -8.59 -4.15
N VAL A 164 1.85 -7.38 -3.98
CA VAL A 164 3.15 -6.97 -4.56
C VAL A 164 4.27 -7.87 -4.04
N SER A 165 4.29 -8.14 -2.74
CA SER A 165 5.30 -9.03 -2.13
C SER A 165 5.25 -10.43 -2.70
N THR A 166 4.04 -10.97 -2.95
CA THR A 166 3.84 -12.29 -3.54
C THR A 166 4.37 -12.33 -4.97
N ILE A 167 4.00 -11.35 -5.80
CA ILE A 167 4.50 -11.24 -7.18
C ILE A 167 6.02 -11.10 -7.20
N ALA A 168 6.58 -10.26 -6.34
CA ALA A 168 8.03 -10.06 -6.22
C ALA A 168 8.77 -11.33 -5.80
N ILE A 169 8.19 -12.14 -4.91
CA ILE A 169 8.75 -13.44 -4.53
C ILE A 169 8.85 -14.35 -5.76
N TYR A 170 7.89 -14.36 -6.66
CA TYR A 170 7.91 -15.20 -7.88
C TYR A 170 8.80 -14.64 -8.99
N SER A 171 8.71 -13.35 -9.27
CA SER A 171 9.45 -12.71 -10.36
C SER A 171 10.93 -12.49 -10.02
N GLY A 172 11.28 -12.38 -8.73
CA GLY A 172 12.60 -11.95 -8.27
C GLY A 172 12.90 -10.48 -8.58
N ALA A 173 11.92 -9.72 -9.08
CA ALA A 173 12.06 -8.33 -9.49
C ALA A 173 11.07 -7.45 -8.69
N PRO A 174 11.49 -6.91 -7.52
CA PRO A 174 10.59 -6.18 -6.63
C PRO A 174 10.10 -4.86 -7.22
N PHE A 175 10.92 -4.17 -8.02
CA PHE A 175 10.53 -2.94 -8.71
C PHE A 175 9.45 -3.18 -9.77
N LEU A 176 9.61 -4.23 -10.59
CA LEU A 176 8.61 -4.60 -11.60
C LEU A 176 7.29 -5.01 -10.96
N ALA A 177 7.33 -5.76 -9.85
CA ALA A 177 6.14 -6.15 -9.12
C ALA A 177 5.36 -4.94 -8.57
N ALA A 178 6.06 -3.97 -7.98
CA ALA A 178 5.44 -2.74 -7.49
C ALA A 178 4.84 -1.93 -8.65
N GLY A 179 5.58 -1.77 -9.76
CA GLY A 179 5.10 -1.04 -10.94
C GLY A 179 3.87 -1.65 -11.59
N VAL A 180 3.79 -2.99 -11.71
CA VAL A 180 2.62 -3.67 -12.29
C VAL A 180 1.36 -3.45 -11.46
N ILE A 181 1.47 -3.54 -10.13
CA ILE A 181 0.31 -3.29 -9.25
C ILE A 181 -0.08 -1.82 -9.28
N GLU A 182 0.89 -0.90 -9.29
CA GLU A 182 0.62 0.53 -9.38
C GLU A 182 -0.10 0.90 -10.69
N ILE A 183 0.38 0.39 -11.82
CA ILE A 183 -0.29 0.56 -13.12
C ILE A 183 -1.70 -0.05 -13.07
N GLY A 184 -1.86 -1.21 -12.43
CA GLY A 184 -3.17 -1.82 -12.20
C GLY A 184 -4.11 -0.95 -11.37
N VAL A 185 -3.60 -0.31 -10.31
CA VAL A 185 -4.34 0.62 -9.45
C VAL A 185 -4.74 1.87 -10.23
N LEU A 186 -3.83 2.46 -11.02
CA LEU A 186 -4.13 3.61 -11.87
C LEU A 186 -5.18 3.30 -12.94
N ILE A 187 -5.07 2.15 -13.60
CA ILE A 187 -6.08 1.72 -14.58
C ILE A 187 -7.42 1.48 -13.88
N SER A 188 -7.40 0.82 -12.71
CA SER A 188 -8.60 0.58 -11.90
C SER A 188 -9.27 1.89 -11.45
N SER A 189 -8.50 2.91 -11.07
CA SER A 189 -9.04 4.21 -10.66
C SER A 189 -9.66 4.96 -11.85
N LEU A 190 -9.14 4.81 -13.07
CA LEU A 190 -9.81 5.33 -14.28
C LEU A 190 -11.16 4.62 -14.54
N PHE A 191 -11.22 3.31 -14.33
CA PHE A 191 -12.45 2.52 -14.50
C PHE A 191 -13.42 2.60 -13.31
N SER A 192 -13.02 3.24 -12.20
CA SER A 192 -13.88 3.49 -11.03
C SER A 192 -15.12 4.35 -11.36
N GLN A 193 -15.16 5.01 -12.52
CA GLN A 193 -16.35 5.74 -12.95
C GLN A 193 -17.48 4.82 -13.45
N LEU A 194 -17.19 3.54 -13.71
CA LEU A 194 -18.16 2.55 -14.16
C LEU A 194 -18.84 1.86 -12.96
N LYS A 195 -20.15 2.07 -12.79
CA LYS A 195 -20.98 1.53 -11.69
C LYS A 195 -20.85 0.01 -11.46
N GLY A 196 -20.54 -0.77 -12.49
CA GLY A 196 -20.35 -2.22 -12.39
C GLY A 196 -19.00 -2.61 -11.78
N PHE A 197 -17.93 -1.90 -12.16
CA PHE A 197 -16.56 -2.16 -11.71
C PHE A 197 -16.33 -1.67 -10.27
N MET A 198 -16.99 -0.57 -9.89
CA MET A 198 -17.00 -0.03 -8.53
C MET A 198 -17.44 -1.03 -7.45
N LYS A 199 -18.36 -1.94 -7.77
CA LYS A 199 -18.90 -2.86 -6.74
C LYS A 199 -17.92 -3.97 -6.33
N TRP A 200 -16.86 -4.17 -7.11
CA TRP A 200 -15.93 -5.29 -6.93
C TRP A 200 -14.47 -4.84 -6.90
N SER A 201 -14.15 -3.57 -7.15
CA SER A 201 -12.76 -3.10 -7.19
C SER A 201 -12.16 -3.04 -5.77
N PRO A 202 -11.02 -3.72 -5.51
CA PRO A 202 -10.28 -3.54 -4.26
C PRO A 202 -9.75 -2.11 -4.09
N THR A 203 -9.60 -1.37 -5.20
CA THR A 203 -9.17 0.04 -5.24
C THR A 203 -10.11 0.96 -4.48
N ASN A 204 -11.39 0.63 -4.35
CA ASN A 204 -12.32 1.45 -3.56
C ASN A 204 -11.94 1.50 -2.08
N LEU A 205 -11.29 0.46 -1.56
CA LEU A 205 -10.78 0.48 -0.19
C LEU A 205 -9.57 1.39 -0.05
N LEU A 206 -8.72 1.51 -1.08
CA LEU A 206 -7.58 2.42 -1.07
C LEU A 206 -8.00 3.89 -1.12
N ASN A 207 -9.15 4.16 -1.73
CA ASN A 207 -9.69 5.50 -1.90
C ASN A 207 -11.17 5.59 -1.46
N PRO A 208 -11.43 5.61 -0.14
CA PRO A 208 -12.78 5.55 0.43
C PRO A 208 -13.52 6.90 0.37
N THR A 209 -13.48 7.60 -0.75
CA THR A 209 -14.10 8.92 -0.94
C THR A 209 -15.62 8.91 -0.83
N ASN A 210 -16.27 7.88 -1.36
CA ASN A 210 -17.73 7.75 -1.27
C ASN A 210 -18.23 7.59 0.18
N TRP A 211 -17.40 7.06 1.08
CA TRP A 211 -17.75 6.84 2.49
C TRP A 211 -17.39 8.01 3.41
N LEU A 212 -16.74 9.06 2.87
CA LEU A 212 -16.61 10.37 3.54
C LEU A 212 -17.93 11.17 3.50
N ILE A 213 -18.81 10.89 2.54
CA ILE A 213 -20.05 11.65 2.31
C ILE A 213 -21.28 10.86 2.75
N HIS A 214 -21.27 9.54 2.56
CA HIS A 214 -22.38 8.67 2.93
C HIS A 214 -21.98 7.70 4.06
N PRO A 215 -22.87 7.46 5.04
CA PRO A 215 -22.62 6.46 6.07
C PRO A 215 -22.48 5.08 5.43
N ILE A 216 -21.55 4.30 5.97
CA ILE A 216 -21.18 2.98 5.44
C ILE A 216 -22.40 2.03 5.44
N SER A 217 -22.77 1.57 4.25
CA SER A 217 -23.73 0.50 4.02
C SER A 217 -23.01 -0.85 3.98
N TRP A 218 -23.43 -1.80 4.82
CA TRP A 218 -22.87 -3.17 4.86
C TRP A 218 -23.00 -3.92 3.52
N THR A 219 -24.00 -3.58 2.72
CA THR A 219 -24.28 -4.18 1.41
C THR A 219 -23.23 -3.89 0.35
N ASP A 220 -22.53 -2.75 0.48
CA ASP A 220 -21.48 -2.35 -0.46
C ASP A 220 -20.09 -2.76 0.02
N LEU A 221 -19.93 -3.03 1.32
CA LEU A 221 -18.64 -3.29 1.95
C LEU A 221 -18.26 -4.79 1.97
N TRP A 222 -19.24 -5.71 2.00
CA TRP A 222 -18.93 -7.14 2.10
C TRP A 222 -18.24 -7.70 0.84
N ARG A 223 -18.58 -7.21 -0.35
CA ARG A 223 -18.00 -7.69 -1.63
C ARG A 223 -16.49 -7.39 -1.72
N PRO A 224 -16.04 -6.14 -1.51
CA PRO A 224 -14.60 -5.85 -1.49
C PRO A 224 -13.86 -6.61 -0.38
N LEU A 225 -14.46 -6.77 0.81
CA LEU A 225 -13.83 -7.53 1.90
C LEU A 225 -13.65 -9.02 1.57
N VAL A 226 -14.66 -9.67 0.98
CA VAL A 226 -14.56 -11.09 0.59
C VAL A 226 -13.48 -11.27 -0.49
N LEU A 227 -13.40 -10.36 -1.46
CA LEU A 227 -12.40 -10.39 -2.52
C LEU A 227 -10.98 -10.23 -1.96
N ILE A 228 -10.78 -9.29 -1.03
CA ILE A 228 -9.52 -9.15 -0.29
C ILE A 228 -9.19 -10.43 0.48
N GLY A 229 -10.15 -11.01 1.19
CA GLY A 229 -9.95 -12.25 1.94
C GLY A 229 -9.45 -13.38 1.04
N ILE A 230 -10.09 -13.55 -0.13
CA ILE A 230 -9.69 -14.54 -1.14
C ILE A 230 -8.28 -14.23 -1.67
N LEU A 231 -7.97 -12.97 -1.96
CA LEU A 231 -6.66 -12.56 -2.47
C LEU A 231 -5.54 -12.80 -1.46
N ILE A 232 -5.74 -12.47 -0.18
CA ILE A 232 -4.77 -12.71 0.89
C ILE A 232 -4.55 -14.21 1.08
N VAL A 233 -5.63 -15.01 1.16
CA VAL A 233 -5.53 -16.47 1.33
C VAL A 233 -4.85 -17.10 0.12
N GLY A 234 -5.19 -16.68 -1.09
CA GLY A 234 -4.54 -17.12 -2.33
C GLY A 234 -3.04 -16.80 -2.33
N CYS A 235 -2.66 -15.59 -1.94
CA CYS A 235 -1.25 -15.18 -1.82
C CYS A 235 -0.48 -16.02 -0.80
N LEU A 236 -1.07 -16.26 0.37
CA LEU A 236 -0.44 -17.08 1.41
C LEU A 236 -0.25 -18.52 0.95
N ILE A 237 -1.24 -19.11 0.26
CA ILE A 237 -1.12 -20.46 -0.31
C ILE A 237 -0.02 -20.50 -1.37
N LEU A 238 0.05 -19.51 -2.28
CA LEU A 238 1.10 -19.44 -3.30
C LEU A 238 2.50 -19.34 -2.67
N ILE A 239 2.68 -18.52 -1.63
CA ILE A 239 3.94 -18.43 -0.89
C ILE A 239 4.32 -19.78 -0.25
N MET A 240 3.35 -20.54 0.25
CA MET A 240 3.59 -21.86 0.85
C MET A 240 3.91 -22.94 -0.19
N VAL A 241 3.28 -22.89 -1.36
CA VAL A 241 3.42 -23.89 -2.43
C VAL A 241 4.64 -23.65 -3.31
N LYS A 242 5.25 -22.46 -3.28
CA LYS A 242 6.41 -22.13 -4.11
C LYS A 242 7.53 -23.19 -3.97
N PRO A 243 7.84 -23.94 -5.04
CA PRO A 243 8.89 -24.94 -4.98
C PRO A 243 10.25 -24.24 -4.83
N LEU A 244 11.02 -24.65 -3.83
CA LEU A 244 12.40 -24.23 -3.68
C LEU A 244 13.20 -24.86 -4.83
N ARG A 245 13.60 -24.03 -5.80
CA ARG A 245 14.17 -24.40 -7.11
C ARG A 245 15.33 -25.42 -7.07
N ASN A 246 15.94 -25.67 -5.91
CA ASN A 246 17.04 -26.61 -5.76
C ASN A 246 16.67 -28.07 -5.50
N GLN A 247 15.41 -28.44 -5.22
CA GLN A 247 15.09 -29.87 -5.09
C GLN A 247 15.27 -30.65 -6.40
N HIS A 248 15.10 -30.00 -7.55
CA HIS A 248 15.37 -30.63 -8.86
C HIS A 248 16.85 -30.64 -9.24
N ALA A 249 17.63 -29.65 -8.82
CA ALA A 249 19.07 -29.63 -9.08
C ALA A 249 19.83 -30.65 -8.20
N VAL A 250 19.43 -30.79 -6.93
CA VAL A 250 20.03 -31.76 -6.01
C VAL A 250 19.69 -33.20 -6.42
N ARG A 251 18.43 -33.49 -6.78
CA ARG A 251 18.06 -34.82 -7.31
C ARG A 251 18.79 -35.17 -8.60
N ARG A 252 19.06 -34.19 -9.48
CA ARG A 252 19.76 -34.45 -10.74
C ARG A 252 21.24 -34.78 -10.53
N VAL A 253 21.87 -34.25 -9.47
CA VAL A 253 23.24 -34.62 -9.07
C VAL A 253 23.27 -36.01 -8.43
N GLU A 254 22.28 -36.35 -7.62
CA GLU A 254 22.14 -37.70 -7.03
C GLU A 254 21.94 -38.77 -8.11
N THR A 255 21.15 -38.51 -9.16
CA THR A 255 20.94 -39.46 -10.28
C THR A 255 22.11 -39.60 -11.26
N ILE A 256 23.11 -38.72 -11.20
CA ILE A 256 24.34 -38.82 -12.03
C ILE A 256 25.45 -39.54 -11.25
N ALA A 257 25.28 -39.69 -9.93
CA ALA A 257 26.22 -40.35 -9.04
C ALA A 257 25.88 -41.84 -8.74
N GLU A 258 24.77 -42.34 -9.31
CA GLU A 258 24.41 -43.78 -9.39
C GLU A 258 24.69 -44.31 -10.79
#